data_AF-A0A0K0CUE0-F1
#
_entry.id   AF-A0A0K0CUE0-F1
#
_cell.length_a   1.000
_cell.length_b   1.000
_cell.length_c   1.000
_cell.angle_alpha   90.00
_cell.angle_beta   90.00
_cell.angle_gamma   90.00
#
_symmetry.space_group_name_H-M   'P 1'
#
loop_
_entity.id
_entity.type
_entity.pdbx_description
1 polymer ?
#
loop_
_entity_poly.entity_id
_entity_poly.type
_entity_poly.pdbx_seq_one_letter_code
_entity_poly.pdbx_strand_id
1 'polypeptide(L)'
;MCTHTRAYTHAYIHTYIHTYTHTYIHTYIHTYIHTYIHTYIHTYIHTHIHTYIHTYIHTYIHTYIHTYIHTHIHTYIHTYIHTYIHTYIRTYIHTYIHTSIHTYIHTYIHTYIHTYIHTYIHTYVHTYIHTYIHTYIHTYIHTYVHTYIHTPTYARMYPCSS
;
A
#
# COMPACT_ATOMS: atom_id res chain seq x y z
N MET A 1 -28.22 21.19 -110.09
CA MET A 1 -27.57 22.25 -109.29
C MET A 1 -28.31 22.51 -107.97
N CYS A 2 -29.62 22.80 -107.99
CA CYS A 2 -30.42 23.12 -106.79
C CYS A 2 -30.56 21.99 -105.75
N THR A 3 -30.58 20.72 -106.18
CA THR A 3 -30.62 19.55 -105.27
C THR A 3 -29.27 19.27 -104.61
N HIS A 4 -28.17 19.55 -105.30
CA HIS A 4 -26.80 19.29 -104.82
C HIS A 4 -26.36 20.32 -103.78
N THR A 5 -26.75 21.59 -103.95
CA THR A 5 -26.55 22.64 -102.94
C THR A 5 -27.42 22.42 -101.71
N ARG A 6 -28.67 21.98 -101.88
CA ARG A 6 -29.57 21.66 -100.76
C ARG A 6 -29.10 20.44 -99.95
N ALA A 7 -28.57 19.41 -100.62
CA ALA A 7 -27.97 18.26 -99.93
C ALA A 7 -26.70 18.63 -99.17
N TYR A 8 -25.85 19.50 -99.74
CA TYR A 8 -24.63 19.95 -99.11
C TYR A 8 -24.89 20.86 -97.89
N THR A 9 -25.82 21.82 -98.01
CA THR A 9 -26.20 22.66 -96.87
C THR A 9 -26.87 21.85 -95.77
N HIS A 10 -27.72 20.88 -96.12
CA HIS A 10 -28.32 19.98 -95.15
C HIS A 10 -27.27 19.11 -94.44
N ALA A 11 -26.32 18.52 -95.16
CA ALA A 11 -25.25 17.72 -94.57
C ALA A 11 -24.31 18.55 -93.68
N TYR A 12 -24.00 19.78 -94.08
CA TYR A 12 -23.18 20.70 -93.29
C TYR A 12 -23.89 21.15 -92.01
N ILE A 13 -25.16 21.56 -92.10
CA ILE A 13 -25.96 21.95 -90.93
C ILE A 13 -26.14 20.75 -90.00
N HIS A 14 -26.43 19.56 -90.54
CA HIS A 14 -26.59 18.35 -89.75
C HIS A 14 -25.29 17.97 -89.03
N THR A 15 -24.15 17.96 -89.72
CA THR A 15 -22.87 17.63 -89.08
C THR A 15 -22.44 18.68 -88.07
N TYR A 16 -22.63 19.97 -88.37
CA TYR A 16 -22.30 21.05 -87.45
C TYR A 16 -23.18 21.01 -86.19
N ILE A 17 -24.50 20.89 -86.34
CA ILE A 17 -25.41 20.78 -85.21
C ILE A 17 -25.09 19.52 -84.42
N HIS A 18 -24.99 18.36 -85.08
CA HIS A 18 -24.72 17.09 -84.40
C HIS A 18 -23.39 17.11 -83.64
N THR A 19 -22.31 17.59 -84.25
CA THR A 19 -21.01 17.65 -83.57
C THR A 19 -21.02 18.66 -82.45
N TYR A 20 -21.61 19.85 -82.63
CA TYR A 20 -21.67 20.86 -81.59
C TYR A 20 -22.55 20.41 -80.42
N THR A 21 -23.75 19.90 -80.68
CA THR A 21 -24.63 19.39 -79.62
C THR A 21 -24.02 18.18 -78.94
N HIS A 22 -23.49 17.22 -79.70
CA HIS A 22 -22.92 16.01 -79.11
C HIS A 22 -21.68 16.35 -78.28
N THR A 23 -20.74 17.14 -78.80
CA THR A 23 -19.53 17.49 -78.05
C THR A 23 -19.85 18.36 -76.85
N TYR A 24 -20.71 19.37 -76.98
CA TYR A 24 -21.07 20.25 -75.87
C TYR A 24 -21.83 19.50 -74.79
N ILE A 25 -22.86 18.74 -75.14
CA ILE A 25 -23.65 17.96 -74.20
C ILE A 25 -22.78 16.88 -73.56
N HIS A 26 -22.01 16.12 -74.36
CA HIS A 26 -21.16 15.07 -73.82
C HIS A 26 -20.07 15.64 -72.91
N THR A 27 -19.36 16.68 -73.31
CA THR A 27 -18.30 17.26 -72.47
C THR A 27 -18.89 17.91 -71.23
N TYR A 28 -19.95 18.69 -71.34
CA TYR A 28 -20.57 19.36 -70.19
C TYR A 28 -21.15 18.34 -69.21
N ILE A 29 -21.96 17.40 -69.67
CA ILE A 29 -22.55 16.37 -68.82
C ILE A 29 -21.46 15.47 -68.24
N HIS A 30 -20.54 14.96 -69.06
CA HIS A 30 -19.49 14.08 -68.57
C HIS A 30 -18.59 14.79 -67.58
N THR A 31 -18.10 15.99 -67.89
CA THR A 31 -17.22 16.72 -66.94
C THR A 31 -17.97 17.11 -65.69
N TYR A 32 -19.18 17.67 -65.79
CA TYR A 32 -19.93 18.11 -64.63
C TYR A 32 -20.32 16.92 -63.74
N ILE A 33 -20.92 15.87 -64.31
CA ILE A 33 -21.33 14.70 -63.54
C ILE A 33 -20.11 13.96 -63.00
N HIS A 34 -19.09 13.70 -63.83
CA HIS A 34 -17.91 12.96 -63.37
C HIS A 34 -17.16 13.76 -62.30
N THR A 35 -16.88 15.05 -62.52
CA THR A 35 -16.16 15.84 -61.52
C THR A 35 -17.00 16.03 -60.26
N TYR A 36 -18.27 16.38 -60.37
CA TYR A 36 -19.13 16.60 -59.20
C TYR A 36 -19.31 15.31 -58.40
N ILE A 37 -19.71 14.21 -59.04
CA ILE A 37 -19.92 12.93 -58.35
C ILE A 37 -18.60 12.41 -57.82
N HIS A 38 -17.54 12.36 -58.62
CA HIS A 38 -16.26 11.83 -58.17
C HIS A 38 -15.67 12.68 -57.05
N THR A 39 -15.62 14.01 -57.18
CA THR A 39 -15.06 14.85 -56.13
C THR A 39 -15.94 14.82 -54.89
N TYR A 40 -17.25 14.97 -55.00
CA TYR A 40 -18.15 14.98 -53.85
C TYR A 40 -18.15 13.64 -53.13
N ILE A 41 -18.35 12.53 -53.83
CA ILE A 41 -18.37 11.20 -53.22
C ILE A 41 -16.99 10.85 -52.67
N HIS A 42 -15.92 11.05 -53.45
CA HIS A 42 -14.58 10.70 -52.98
C HIS A 42 -14.17 11.56 -51.79
N THR A 43 -14.33 12.88 -51.85
CA THR A 43 -13.96 13.73 -50.71
C THR A 43 -14.86 13.48 -49.52
N TYR A 44 -16.18 13.39 -49.69
CA TYR A 44 -17.09 13.14 -48.57
C TYR A 44 -16.81 11.78 -47.92
N ILE A 45 -16.77 10.70 -48.69
CA ILE A 45 -16.51 9.37 -48.15
C ILE A 45 -15.11 9.30 -47.55
N HIS A 46 -14.09 9.72 -48.28
CA HIS A 46 -12.71 9.63 -47.79
C HIS A 46 -12.51 10.49 -46.55
N THR A 47 -12.90 11.77 -46.59
CA THR A 47 -12.71 12.65 -45.43
C THR A 47 -13.55 12.18 -44.27
N HIS A 48 -14.83 11.87 -44.46
CA HIS A 48 -15.72 11.54 -43.35
C HIS A 48 -15.38 10.19 -42.74
N ILE A 49 -15.12 9.17 -43.54
CA ILE A 49 -14.73 7.85 -43.03
C ILE A 49 -13.34 7.92 -42.40
N HIS A 50 -12.36 8.51 -43.08
CA HIS A 50 -11.00 8.59 -42.54
C HIS A 50 -10.96 9.42 -41.26
N THR A 51 -11.59 10.61 -41.23
CA THR A 51 -11.61 11.41 -40.01
C THR A 51 -12.41 10.75 -38.92
N TYR A 52 -13.57 10.16 -39.19
CA TYR A 52 -14.37 9.48 -38.18
C TYR A 52 -13.64 8.27 -37.60
N ILE A 53 -13.12 7.37 -38.45
CA ILE A 53 -12.38 6.20 -38.00
C ILE A 53 -11.12 6.62 -37.26
N HIS A 54 -10.33 7.53 -37.83
CA HIS A 54 -9.09 7.96 -37.18
C HIS A 54 -9.38 8.64 -35.85
N THR A 55 -10.31 9.61 -35.80
CA THR A 55 -10.63 10.31 -34.55
C THR A 55 -11.26 9.36 -33.54
N TYR A 56 -12.24 8.55 -33.92
CA TYR A 56 -12.91 7.63 -33.00
C TYR A 56 -11.95 6.57 -32.47
N ILE A 57 -11.23 5.87 -33.35
CA ILE A 57 -10.28 4.83 -32.92
C ILE A 57 -9.15 5.46 -32.11
N HIS A 58 -8.54 6.55 -32.58
CA HIS A 58 -7.44 7.17 -31.87
C HIS A 58 -7.90 7.70 -30.51
N THR A 59 -9.01 8.44 -30.44
CA THR A 59 -9.51 8.96 -29.16
C THR A 59 -9.96 7.84 -28.25
N TYR A 60 -10.71 6.85 -28.73
CA TYR A 60 -11.19 5.74 -27.90
C TYR A 60 -10.02 4.91 -27.39
N ILE A 61 -9.12 4.46 -28.25
CA ILE A 61 -7.96 3.66 -27.84
C ILE A 61 -7.05 4.47 -26.93
N HIS A 62 -6.69 5.70 -27.31
CA HIS A 62 -5.81 6.52 -26.49
C HIS A 62 -6.44 6.83 -25.14
N THR A 63 -7.69 7.28 -25.10
CA THR A 63 -8.35 7.60 -23.82
C THR A 63 -8.55 6.35 -22.99
N TYR A 64 -9.07 5.26 -23.55
CA TYR A 64 -9.32 4.03 -22.81
C TYR A 64 -8.02 3.41 -22.28
N ILE A 65 -7.02 3.21 -23.14
CA ILE A 65 -5.74 2.63 -22.73
C ILE A 65 -5.03 3.54 -21.74
N HIS A 66 -4.94 4.85 -22.04
CA HIS A 66 -4.26 5.78 -21.13
C HIS A 66 -4.98 5.85 -19.78
N THR A 67 -6.31 6.01 -19.77
CA THR A 67 -7.05 6.08 -18.50
C THR A 67 -7.00 4.75 -17.76
N TYR A 68 -7.18 3.62 -18.43
CA TYR A 68 -7.12 2.30 -17.79
C TYR A 68 -5.73 2.04 -17.22
N ILE A 69 -4.67 2.16 -18.02
CA ILE A 69 -3.31 1.93 -17.55
C ILE A 69 -2.94 2.91 -16.45
N HIS A 70 -3.17 4.21 -16.65
CA HIS A 70 -2.83 5.22 -15.65
C HIS A 70 -3.60 4.99 -14.35
N THR A 71 -4.92 4.81 -14.41
CA THR A 71 -5.72 4.59 -13.20
C THR A 71 -5.36 3.29 -12.53
N HIS A 72 -5.19 2.19 -13.27
CA HIS A 72 -4.92 0.89 -12.68
C HIS A 72 -3.51 0.80 -12.10
N ILE A 73 -2.49 1.30 -12.81
CA ILE A 73 -1.12 1.36 -12.29
C ILE A 73 -1.06 2.31 -11.11
N HIS A 74 -1.61 3.52 -11.22
CA HIS A 74 -1.56 4.49 -10.13
C HIS A 74 -2.31 3.97 -8.89
N THR A 75 -3.52 3.43 -9.05
CA THR A 75 -4.26 2.87 -7.92
C THR A 75 -3.57 1.65 -7.35
N TYR A 76 -3.07 0.72 -8.17
CA TYR A 76 -2.37 -0.46 -7.68
C TYR A 76 -1.09 -0.08 -6.93
N ILE A 77 -0.21 0.74 -7.52
CA ILE A 77 1.03 1.17 -6.89
C ILE A 77 0.74 1.96 -5.63
N HIS A 78 -0.15 2.96 -5.70
CA HIS A 78 -0.49 3.78 -4.55
C HIS A 78 -1.10 2.93 -3.43
N THR A 79 -2.10 2.11 -3.72
CA THR A 79 -2.75 1.29 -2.70
C THR A 79 -1.77 0.25 -2.15
N TYR A 80 -1.06 -0.49 -2.99
CA TYR A 80 -0.13 -1.53 -2.56
C TYR A 80 1.02 -0.94 -1.73
N ILE A 81 1.71 0.08 -2.23
CA ILE A 81 2.83 0.69 -1.52
C ILE A 81 2.34 1.35 -0.24
N HIS A 82 1.29 2.17 -0.30
CA HIS A 82 0.79 2.86 0.88
C HIS A 82 0.31 1.87 1.93
N THR A 83 -0.52 0.89 1.55
CA THR A 83 -1.04 -0.10 2.51
C THR A 83 0.09 -0.97 3.05
N TYR A 84 0.96 -1.51 2.20
CA TYR A 84 2.06 -2.36 2.63
C TYR A 84 3.03 -1.61 3.54
N ILE A 85 3.51 -0.43 3.14
CA ILE A 85 4.45 0.36 3.96
C ILE A 85 3.78 0.79 5.25
N HIS A 86 2.56 1.34 5.19
CA HIS A 86 1.89 1.81 6.39
C HIS A 86 1.60 0.66 7.37
N THR A 87 1.09 -0.48 6.87
CA THR A 87 0.83 -1.64 7.73
C THR A 87 2.10 -2.25 8.26
N TYR A 88 3.13 -2.44 7.43
CA TYR A 88 4.40 -3.00 7.84
C TYR A 88 5.11 -2.10 8.86
N ILE A 89 5.25 -0.81 8.59
CA ILE A 89 5.87 0.14 9.52
C ILE A 89 5.07 0.19 10.81
N ARG A 90 3.74 0.33 10.74
CA ARG A 90 2.91 0.42 11.95
C ARG A 90 2.99 -0.86 12.76
N THR A 91 2.89 -2.03 12.13
CA THR A 91 2.96 -3.32 12.84
C THR A 91 4.36 -3.56 13.40
N TYR A 92 5.42 -3.35 12.61
CA TYR A 92 6.79 -3.53 13.06
C TYR A 92 7.15 -2.58 14.20
N ILE A 93 6.91 -1.27 14.04
CA ILE A 93 7.18 -0.28 15.09
C ILE A 93 6.33 -0.57 16.31
N HIS A 94 5.02 -0.77 16.15
CA HIS A 94 4.15 -1.04 17.29
C HIS A 94 4.58 -2.31 18.02
N THR A 95 4.75 -3.42 17.31
CA THR A 95 5.13 -4.68 17.94
C THR A 95 6.50 -4.56 18.57
N TYR A 96 7.52 -4.10 17.84
CA TYR A 96 8.88 -4.00 18.36
C TYR A 96 8.97 -3.05 19.57
N ILE A 97 8.43 -1.84 19.47
CA ILE A 97 8.48 -0.87 20.57
C ILE A 97 7.64 -1.37 21.74
N HIS A 98 6.41 -1.80 21.50
CA HIS A 98 5.53 -2.27 22.58
C HIS A 98 6.13 -3.49 23.27
N THR A 99 6.58 -4.51 22.53
CA THR A 99 7.16 -5.71 23.15
C THR A 99 8.48 -5.39 23.83
N SER A 100 9.38 -4.63 23.20
CA SER A 100 10.69 -4.31 23.79
C SER A 100 10.55 -3.46 25.04
N ILE A 101 9.72 -2.41 25.01
CA ILE A 101 9.49 -1.56 26.19
C ILE A 101 8.74 -2.34 27.26
N HIS A 102 7.67 -3.06 26.92
CA HIS A 102 6.92 -3.84 27.90
C HIS A 102 7.80 -4.92 28.54
N THR A 103 8.55 -5.69 27.74
CA THR A 103 9.46 -6.71 28.28
C THR A 103 10.57 -6.08 29.10
N TYR A 104 11.20 -5.00 28.65
CA TYR A 104 12.25 -4.34 29.41
C TYR A 104 11.73 -3.78 30.74
N ILE A 105 10.64 -3.01 30.71
CA ILE A 105 10.05 -2.44 31.93
C ILE A 105 9.55 -3.56 32.85
N HIS A 106 8.79 -4.52 32.33
CA HIS A 106 8.27 -5.61 33.14
C HIS A 106 9.41 -6.43 33.73
N THR A 107 10.38 -6.88 32.94
CA THR A 107 11.50 -7.67 33.47
C THR A 107 12.33 -6.86 34.42
N TYR A 108 12.74 -5.63 34.08
CA TYR A 108 13.59 -4.82 34.93
C TYR A 108 12.90 -4.44 36.24
N ILE A 109 11.69 -3.89 36.17
CA ILE A 109 10.94 -3.50 37.38
C ILE A 109 10.56 -4.73 38.19
N HIS A 110 9.99 -5.77 37.58
CA HIS A 110 9.57 -6.95 38.33
C HIS A 110 10.78 -7.64 38.93
N THR A 111 11.85 -7.90 38.17
CA THR A 111 13.03 -8.56 38.73
C THR A 111 13.71 -7.68 39.75
N TYR A 112 13.94 -6.40 39.50
CA TYR A 112 14.63 -5.52 40.43
C TYR A 112 13.83 -5.31 41.70
N ILE A 113 12.55 -4.92 41.61
CA ILE A 113 11.71 -4.72 42.80
C ILE A 113 11.48 -6.04 43.53
N HIS A 114 11.08 -7.10 42.83
CA HIS A 114 10.82 -8.38 43.48
C HIS A 114 12.09 -8.90 44.12
N THR A 115 13.20 -9.00 43.39
CA THR A 115 14.45 -9.53 43.98
C THR A 115 14.96 -8.61 45.07
N TYR A 116 15.05 -7.30 44.88
CA TYR A 116 15.60 -6.39 45.87
C TYR A 116 14.73 -6.33 47.12
N ILE A 117 13.43 -6.07 46.98
CA ILE A 117 12.53 -5.99 48.14
C ILE A 117 12.39 -7.36 48.81
N HIS A 118 12.12 -8.43 48.05
CA HIS A 118 11.97 -9.76 48.63
C HIS A 118 13.26 -10.19 49.31
N THR A 119 14.42 -10.12 48.64
CA THR A 119 15.68 -10.55 49.27
C THR A 119 16.04 -9.64 50.43
N TYR A 120 15.93 -8.32 50.32
CA TYR A 120 16.31 -7.41 51.40
C TYR A 120 15.38 -7.56 52.60
N ILE A 121 14.07 -7.52 52.43
CA ILE A 121 13.12 -7.70 53.53
C ILE A 121 13.23 -9.10 54.09
N HIS A 122 13.20 -10.14 53.25
CA HIS A 122 13.28 -11.52 53.73
C HIS A 122 14.59 -11.75 54.48
N THR A 123 15.74 -11.39 53.90
CA THR A 123 17.03 -11.60 54.58
C THR A 123 17.12 -10.75 55.83
N TYR A 124 16.78 -9.46 55.79
CA TYR A 124 16.90 -8.59 56.96
C TYR A 124 15.96 -9.02 58.08
N VAL A 125 14.66 -9.22 57.79
CA VAL A 125 13.67 -9.62 58.79
C VAL A 125 13.97 -11.03 59.29
N HIS A 126 14.22 -12.00 58.39
CA HIS A 126 14.52 -13.36 58.80
C HIS A 126 15.80 -13.43 59.61
N THR A 127 16.91 -12.84 59.13
CA THR A 127 18.18 -12.88 59.87
C THR A 127 18.07 -12.11 61.18
N TYR A 128 17.49 -10.92 61.21
CA TYR A 128 17.38 -10.13 62.43
C TYR A 128 16.47 -10.80 63.46
N ILE A 129 15.26 -11.20 63.08
CA ILE A 129 14.33 -11.87 64.00
C ILE A 129 14.89 -13.21 64.43
N HIS A 130 15.34 -14.04 63.49
CA HIS A 130 15.87 -15.36 63.82
C HIS A 130 17.11 -15.23 64.71
N THR A 131 18.09 -14.40 64.35
CA THR A 131 19.30 -14.26 65.17
C THR A 131 18.98 -13.64 66.52
N TYR A 132 18.16 -12.60 66.59
CA TYR A 132 17.82 -11.95 67.85
C TYR A 132 17.02 -12.88 68.76
N ILE A 133 15.93 -13.48 68.28
CA ILE A 133 15.12 -14.40 69.08
C ILE A 133 15.94 -15.63 69.45
N HIS A 134 16.63 -16.26 68.49
CA HIS A 134 17.40 -17.47 68.77
C HIS A 134 18.53 -17.17 69.74
N THR A 135 19.34 -16.14 69.52
CA THR A 135 20.45 -15.81 70.44
C THR A 135 19.92 -15.37 71.80
N TYR A 136 18.89 -14.52 71.87
CA TYR A 136 18.36 -14.04 73.14
C TYR A 136 17.71 -15.18 73.93
N ILE A 137 16.81 -15.95 73.34
CA ILE A 137 16.16 -17.08 74.01
C ILE A 137 17.18 -18.16 74.35
N HIS A 138 18.04 -18.54 73.42
CA HIS A 138 19.03 -19.59 73.67
C HIS A 138 20.01 -19.15 74.77
N THR A 139 20.57 -17.94 74.69
CA THR A 139 21.50 -17.47 75.73
C THR A 139 20.80 -17.29 77.05
N TYR A 140 19.60 -16.70 77.09
CA TYR A 140 18.86 -16.50 78.34
C TYR A 140 18.46 -17.83 78.97
N ILE A 141 17.84 -18.75 78.23
CA ILE A 141 17.47 -20.07 78.76
C ILE A 141 18.72 -20.86 79.13
N HIS A 142 19.73 -20.94 78.26
CA HIS A 142 20.94 -21.70 78.55
C HIS A 142 21.67 -21.15 79.78
N THR A 143 21.89 -19.84 79.86
CA THR A 143 22.55 -19.23 81.02
C THR A 143 21.70 -19.38 82.27
N TYR A 144 20.39 -19.14 82.22
CA TYR A 144 19.50 -19.25 83.37
C TYR A 144 19.40 -20.70 83.87
N VAL A 145 19.16 -21.67 82.98
CA VAL A 145 19.13 -23.10 83.31
C VAL A 145 20.50 -23.56 83.84
N HIS A 146 21.59 -23.21 83.18
CA HIS A 146 22.93 -23.60 83.63
C HIS A 146 23.30 -22.94 84.98
N THR A 147 22.91 -21.69 85.23
CA THR A 147 23.21 -21.01 86.50
C THR A 147 22.22 -21.32 87.64
N TYR A 148 21.01 -21.77 87.36
CA TYR A 148 20.06 -22.16 88.42
C TYR A 148 20.09 -23.66 88.70
N ILE A 149 20.28 -24.51 87.70
CA ILE A 149 20.20 -25.97 87.84
C ILE A 149 21.59 -26.61 88.05
N HIS A 150 22.65 -26.10 87.42
CA HIS A 150 24.00 -26.68 87.56
C HIS A 150 24.88 -26.03 88.64
N THR A 151 24.52 -24.84 89.15
CA THR A 151 25.24 -24.17 90.26
C THR A 151 24.60 -24.26 91.67
N PRO A 152 23.78 -25.26 92.03
CA PRO A 152 23.52 -25.53 93.45
C PRO A 152 24.39 -26.67 94.04
N THR A 153 25.31 -27.27 93.28
CA THR A 153 26.10 -28.43 93.77
C THR A 153 27.53 -28.12 94.22
N TYR A 154 28.10 -26.95 93.91
CA TYR A 154 29.48 -26.64 94.33
C TYR A 154 29.59 -25.84 95.65
N ALA A 155 28.48 -25.31 96.17
CA ALA A 155 28.49 -24.48 97.38
C ALA A 155 28.23 -25.27 98.68
N ARG A 156 28.09 -26.61 98.64
CA ARG A 156 27.70 -27.41 99.81
C ARG A 156 28.73 -28.40 100.34
N MET A 157 29.99 -28.32 99.92
CA MET A 157 31.05 -29.18 100.46
C MET A 157 32.17 -28.34 101.07
N TYR A 158 31.86 -27.72 102.21
CA TYR A 158 32.87 -27.48 103.24
C TYR A 158 33.28 -28.85 103.82
N PRO A 159 34.58 -29.17 103.93
CA PRO A 159 35.05 -29.92 105.09
C PRO A 159 35.41 -28.92 106.19
N CYS A 160 34.80 -29.14 107.35
CA CYS A 160 35.19 -28.49 108.59
C CYS A 160 36.64 -28.82 108.96
N SER A 161 37.31 -27.81 109.50
CA SER A 161 38.41 -27.82 110.49
C SER A 161 38.97 -29.17 110.97
N SER A 162 40.28 -29.33 110.80
CA SER A 162 41.29 -29.59 111.85
C SER A 162 42.67 -29.76 111.22
#